data_AF-A0A918PZI5-F1
#
_entry.id   AF-A0A918PZI5-F1
#
_cell.length_a   1.000
_cell.length_b   1.000
_cell.length_c   1.000
_cell.angle_alpha   90.00
_cell.angle_beta   90.00
_cell.angle_gamma   90.00
#
_symmetry.space_group_name_H-M   'P 1'
#
loop_
_entity.id
_entity.type
_entity.pdbx_description
1 polymer ?
#
loop_
_entity_poly.entity_id
_entity_poly.type
_entity_poly.pdbx_seq_one_letter_code
_entity_poly.pdbx_strand_id
1 'polypeptide(L)'
;MKSILKKFIASSFLFILSISLASAQCAMCRASVENNVANGDTTVGASLNMGILYLFVAPYLLAAIIGFLWYRNSRKSKVSV
;
A
#
# COMPACT_ATOMS: atom_id res chain seq x y z
N MET A 1 -28.67 -8.80 -19.37
CA MET A 1 -27.82 -7.64 -19.76
C MET A 1 -28.06 -6.36 -18.97
N LYS A 2 -29.29 -5.88 -18.76
CA LYS A 2 -29.55 -4.61 -18.04
C LYS A 2 -28.99 -4.55 -16.60
N SER A 3 -28.98 -5.68 -15.88
CA SER A 3 -28.39 -5.78 -14.52
C SER A 3 -26.86 -5.63 -14.52
N ILE A 4 -26.18 -6.21 -15.51
CA ILE A 4 -24.71 -6.10 -15.67
C ILE A 4 -24.33 -4.66 -16.04
N LEU A 5 -25.09 -4.03 -16.94
CA LEU A 5 -24.86 -2.64 -17.32
C LEU A 5 -25.07 -1.67 -16.15
N LYS A 6 -26.09 -1.89 -15.32
CA LYS A 6 -26.31 -1.09 -14.09
C LYS A 6 -25.17 -1.24 -13.08
N LYS A 7 -24.65 -2.45 -12.89
CA LYS A 7 -23.48 -2.71 -12.03
C LYS A 7 -22.22 -2.05 -12.59
N PHE A 8 -22.03 -2.10 -13.91
CA PHE A 8 -20.90 -1.47 -14.57
C PHE A 8 -20.94 0.06 -14.45
N ILE A 9 -22.12 0.66 -14.64
CA ILE A 9 -22.34 2.11 -14.45
C ILE A 9 -22.10 2.50 -12.98
N ALA A 10 -22.62 1.74 -12.02
CA ALA A 10 -22.40 2.00 -10.59
C ALA A 10 -20.92 1.88 -10.20
N SER A 11 -20.21 0.87 -10.73
CA SER A 11 -18.77 0.70 -10.51
C SER A 11 -17.95 1.83 -11.12
N SER A 12 -18.31 2.29 -12.32
CA SER A 12 -17.63 3.40 -12.99
C SER A 12 -17.86 4.72 -12.25
N PHE A 13 -19.08 4.95 -11.75
CA PHE A 13 -19.40 6.11 -10.92
C PHE A 13 -18.62 6.12 -9.59
N LEU A 14 -18.53 4.97 -8.90
CA LEU A 14 -17.73 4.83 -7.69
C LEU A 14 -16.23 5.04 -7.94
N PHE A 15 -15.73 4.61 -9.09
CA PHE A 15 -14.33 4.81 -9.48
C PHE A 15 -14.01 6.30 -9.68
N ILE A 16 -14.89 7.04 -10.38
CA ILE A 16 -14.73 8.49 -10.61
C ILE A 16 -14.78 9.25 -9.27
N LEU A 17 -15.68 8.89 -8.36
CA LEU A 17 -15.77 9.51 -7.03
C LEU A 17 -14.52 9.24 -6.17
N SER A 18 -13.86 8.10 -6.36
CA SER A 18 -12.64 7.76 -5.62
C SER A 18 -11.44 8.61 -6.05
N ILE A 19 -11.38 9.02 -7.33
CA ILE A 19 -10.29 9.85 -7.86
C ILE A 19 -10.32 11.26 -7.24
N SER A 20 -11.51 11.85 -7.06
CA SER A 20 -11.65 13.18 -6.44
C SER A 20 -11.35 13.16 -4.94
N LEU A 21 -11.69 12.08 -4.24
CA LEU A 21 -11.32 11.90 -2.84
C LEU A 21 -9.82 11.66 -2.66
N ALA A 22 -9.16 10.97 -3.58
CA ALA A 22 -7.72 10.73 -3.52
C ALA A 22 -6.91 12.03 -3.70
N SER A 23 -7.28 12.89 -4.66
CA SER A 23 -6.59 14.17 -4.87
C SER A 23 -6.76 15.14 -3.69
N ALA A 24 -7.92 15.13 -3.03
CA ALA A 24 -8.16 15.92 -1.82
C ALA A 24 -7.36 15.40 -0.60
N GLN A 25 -7.23 14.08 -0.44
CA GLN A 25 -6.45 13.48 0.64
C GLN A 25 -4.94 13.74 0.49
N CYS A 26 -4.41 13.82 -0.73
CA CYS A 26 -3.02 14.20 -0.97
C CYS A 26 -2.69 15.63 -0.52
N ALA A 27 -3.62 16.57 -0.72
CA ALA A 27 -3.44 17.96 -0.28
C ALA A 27 -3.58 18.10 1.25
N MET A 28 -4.50 17.35 1.89
CA MET A 28 -4.65 17.37 3.36
C MET A 28 -3.46 16.73 4.09
N CYS A 29 -2.98 15.59 3.60
CA CYS A 29 -1.80 14.94 4.20
C CYS A 29 -0.57 15.82 4.08
N ARG A 30 -0.38 16.48 2.92
CA ARG A 30 0.73 17.41 2.71
C ARG A 30 0.61 18.68 3.55
N ALA A 31 -0.56 19.30 3.59
CA ALA A 31 -0.79 20.51 4.40
C ALA A 31 -0.65 20.25 5.91
N SER A 32 -1.08 19.07 6.38
CA SER A 32 -0.87 18.66 7.77
C SER A 32 0.62 18.52 8.08
N VAL A 33 1.38 17.84 7.22
CA VAL A 33 2.84 17.68 7.40
C VAL A 33 3.54 19.04 7.39
N GLU A 34 3.22 19.91 6.43
CA GLU A 34 3.79 21.26 6.33
C GLU A 34 3.47 22.11 7.57
N ASN A 35 2.25 22.05 8.10
CA ASN A 35 1.88 22.72 9.36
C ASN A 35 2.62 22.15 10.57
N ASN A 36 2.77 20.83 10.68
CA ASN A 36 3.51 20.22 11.79
C ASN A 36 5.00 20.63 11.76
N VAL A 37 5.61 20.67 10.57
CA VAL A 37 6.99 21.15 10.39
C VAL A 37 7.11 22.64 10.70
N ALA A 38 6.17 23.49 10.25
CA ALA A 38 6.16 24.92 10.53
C ALA A 38 6.00 25.24 12.03
N ASN A 39 5.32 24.36 12.77
CA ASN A 39 5.15 24.44 14.23
C ASN A 39 6.34 23.84 15.00
N GLY A 40 7.41 23.42 14.33
CA GLY A 40 8.64 22.90 14.92
C GLY A 40 8.70 21.38 15.11
N ASP A 41 7.66 20.65 14.70
CA ASP A 41 7.55 19.20 14.88
C ASP A 41 7.98 18.46 13.59
N THR A 42 9.30 18.35 13.41
CA THR A 42 9.92 17.74 12.21
C THR A 42 9.79 16.21 12.14
N THR A 43 9.32 15.59 13.23
CA THR A 43 9.11 14.15 13.39
C THR A 43 8.17 13.57 12.33
N VAL A 44 7.18 14.36 11.90
CA VAL A 44 6.18 13.97 10.89
C VAL A 44 6.80 13.83 9.49
N GLY A 45 7.74 14.71 9.13
CA GLY A 45 8.48 14.63 7.85
C GLY A 45 9.46 13.46 7.80
N ALA A 46 10.15 13.18 8.91
CA ALA A 46 11.03 12.00 9.04
C ALA A 46 10.23 10.68 8.95
N SER A 47 9.00 10.68 9.47
CA SER A 47 8.09 9.53 9.41
C SER A 47 7.68 9.14 7.98
N LEU A 48 7.63 10.10 7.03
CA LEU A 48 7.33 9.81 5.62
C LEU A 48 8.48 9.08 4.91
N ASN A 49 9.74 9.47 5.17
CA ASN A 49 10.90 8.79 4.58
C ASN A 49 11.00 7.34 5.09
N MET A 50 10.75 7.14 6.39
CA MET A 50 10.62 5.81 6.98
C MET A 50 9.46 5.01 6.38
N GLY A 51 8.32 5.65 6.09
CA GLY A 51 7.19 5.02 5.41
C GLY A 51 7.52 4.53 4.00
N ILE A 52 8.26 5.32 3.21
CA ILE A 52 8.72 4.95 1.87
C ILE A 52 9.69 3.76 1.95
N LEU A 53 10.65 3.80 2.87
CA LEU A 53 11.58 2.68 3.10
C LEU A 53 10.83 1.42 3.54
N TYR A 54 9.83 1.53 4.42
CA TYR A 54 9.02 0.41 4.87
C TYR A 54 8.27 -0.25 3.70
N LEU A 55 7.61 0.55 2.86
CA LEU A 55 6.90 0.06 1.68
C LEU A 55 7.84 -0.54 0.62
N PHE A 56 9.05 0.00 0.48
CA PHE A 56 10.07 -0.53 -0.43
C PHE A 56 10.64 -1.86 0.06
N VAL A 57 10.90 -2.02 1.36
CA VAL A 57 11.51 -3.23 1.93
C VAL A 57 10.51 -4.38 2.10
N ALA A 58 9.25 -4.07 2.38
CA ALA A 58 8.17 -5.06 2.56
C ALA A 58 8.08 -6.14 1.46
N PRO A 59 8.05 -5.82 0.15
CA PRO A 59 7.96 -6.84 -0.90
C PRO A 59 9.17 -7.77 -0.93
N TYR A 60 10.38 -7.27 -0.67
CA TYR A 60 11.59 -8.10 -0.63
C TYR A 60 11.59 -9.05 0.56
N LEU A 61 11.16 -8.57 1.74
CA LEU A 61 10.99 -9.42 2.93
C LEU A 61 9.97 -10.52 2.70
N LEU A 62 8.81 -10.19 2.14
CA LEU A 62 7.76 -11.16 1.82
C LEU A 62 8.27 -12.23 0.84
N ALA A 63 8.95 -11.82 -0.24
CA ALA A 63 9.53 -12.75 -1.21
C ALA A 63 10.57 -13.68 -0.57
N ALA A 64 11.45 -13.14 0.29
CA ALA A 64 12.45 -13.92 1.01
C ALA A 64 11.83 -14.96 1.95
N ILE A 65 10.78 -14.59 2.69
CA ILE A 65 10.06 -15.49 3.60
C ILE A 65 9.40 -16.62 2.79
N ILE A 66 8.68 -16.28 1.72
CA ILE A 66 8.01 -17.27 0.87
C ILE A 66 9.03 -18.23 0.26
N GLY A 67 10.13 -17.70 -0.30
CA GLY A 67 11.22 -18.49 -0.87
C GLY A 67 11.88 -19.43 0.15
N PHE A 68 12.13 -18.94 1.36
CA PHE A 68 12.71 -19.74 2.44
C PHE A 68 11.77 -20.87 2.89
N LEU A 69 10.49 -20.59 3.07
CA LEU A 69 9.49 -21.60 3.44
C LEU A 69 9.35 -22.66 2.34
N TRP A 70 9.32 -22.24 1.08
CA TRP A 70 9.26 -23.15 -0.07
C TRP A 70 10.50 -24.06 -0.15
N TYR A 71 11.69 -23.49 0.04
CA TYR A 71 12.94 -24.25 0.06
C TYR A 71 12.98 -25.28 1.21
N ARG A 72 12.62 -24.85 2.42
CA ARG A 72 12.57 -25.72 3.60
C ARG A 72 11.57 -26.87 3.41
N ASN A 73 10.40 -26.59 2.85
CA ASN A 73 9.39 -27.62 2.58
C ASN A 73 9.86 -28.62 1.52
N SER A 74 10.42 -28.12 0.42
CA SER A 74 10.98 -28.93 -0.66
C SER A 74 12.12 -29.85 -0.20
N ARG A 75 12.91 -29.43 0.79
CA ARG A 75 13.98 -30.24 1.38
C ARG A 75 13.48 -31.34 2.31
N LYS A 76 12.40 -31.10 3.06
CA LYS A 76 11.76 -32.12 3.91
C LYS A 76 11.16 -33.26 3.07
N SER A 77 10.58 -32.94 1.92
CA SER A 77 10.04 -33.94 0.98
C SER A 77 11.09 -34.78 0.25
N LYS A 78 12.37 -34.33 0.21
CA LYS A 78 13.48 -35.07 -0.43
C LYS A 78 14.31 -35.92 0.54
N VAL A 79 14.11 -35.77 1.86
CA VAL A 79 14.84 -36.50 2.92
C VAL A 79 14.03 -37.71 3.45
N SER A 80 12.85 -37.97 2.89
CA SER A 80 12.02 -39.14 3.17
C SER A 80 11.99 -40.13 2.00
N VAL A 81 13.17 -40.47 1.47
CA VAL A 81 13.41 -41.69 0.69
C VAL A 81 14.52 -42.44 1.38
#